data_AF-A0A660XUT7-F1
#
_entry.id   AF-A0A660XUT7-F1
#
_cell.length_a   1.000
_cell.length_b   1.000
_cell.length_c   1.000
_cell.angle_alpha   90.00
_cell.angle_beta   90.00
_cell.angle_gamma   90.00
#
_symmetry.space_group_name_H-M   'P 1'
#
loop_
_entity.id
_entity.type
_entity.pdbx_description
1 polymer ?
#
loop_
_entity_poly.entity_id
_entity_poly.type
_entity_poly.pdbx_seq_one_letter_code
_entity_poly.pdbx_strand_id
1 'polypeptide(L)'
;MTKGYFGPYGGQFVPETLMAPLEELERAYLEAREDPAFREELEGLLKDYAGRPTPLYFASRLTEHWGGAKVYLKREDLLHTGAHKLNNTLGQGLLAKRMGKTRLIAETGAGQ
;
A
#
# COMPACT_ATOMS: atom_id res chain seq x y z
N MET A 1 -4.67 -11.53 19.51
CA MET A 1 -3.97 -10.46 18.77
C MET A 1 -2.50 -10.81 18.71
N THR A 2 -1.93 -10.85 17.51
CA THR A 2 -0.47 -10.95 17.36
C THR A 2 0.09 -9.61 17.80
N LYS A 3 1.11 -9.58 18.66
CA LYS A 3 1.69 -8.32 19.18
C LYS A 3 2.45 -7.51 18.10
N GLY A 4 2.19 -7.74 16.80
CA GLY A 4 2.89 -7.09 15.69
C GLY A 4 4.36 -7.45 15.53
N TYR A 5 4.83 -8.53 16.15
CA TYR A 5 6.24 -8.95 16.09
C TYR A 5 6.52 -9.93 14.95
N PHE A 6 7.64 -9.71 14.27
CA PHE A 6 8.30 -10.62 13.33
C PHE A 6 9.65 -11.01 13.92
N GLY A 7 9.69 -12.11 14.69
CA GLY A 7 10.85 -12.45 15.51
C GLY A 7 11.11 -11.37 16.56
N PRO A 8 12.34 -10.86 16.72
CA PRO A 8 12.64 -9.79 17.68
C PRO A 8 12.25 -8.39 17.19
N TYR A 9 11.76 -8.23 15.95
CA TYR A 9 11.47 -6.93 15.34
C TYR A 9 9.97 -6.64 15.29
N GLY A 10 9.59 -5.36 15.24
CA GLY A 10 8.19 -4.92 15.19
C GLY A 10 7.67 -4.56 16.58
N GLY A 11 6.39 -4.83 16.83
CA GLY A 11 5.71 -4.39 18.05
C GLY A 11 5.23 -2.93 18.00
N GLN A 12 4.72 -2.45 19.14
CA GLN A 12 4.18 -1.10 19.31
C GLN A 12 4.88 -0.43 20.51
N PHE A 13 5.84 0.44 20.23
CA PHE A 13 6.57 1.23 21.22
C PHE A 13 6.10 2.68 21.13
N VAL A 14 4.87 2.93 21.59
CA VAL A 14 4.17 4.20 21.46
C VAL A 14 3.62 4.67 22.81
N PRO A 15 3.34 5.97 22.98
CA PRO A 15 2.62 6.46 24.15
C PRO A 15 1.24 5.82 24.31
N GLU A 16 0.80 5.66 25.56
CA GLU A 16 -0.51 5.08 25.93
C GLU A 16 -1.68 5.75 25.19
N THR A 17 -1.59 7.06 24.98
CA THR A 17 -2.61 7.85 24.27
C THR A 17 -2.85 7.42 22.82
N LEU A 18 -1.93 6.66 22.23
CA LEU A 18 -2.05 6.13 20.87
C LEU A 18 -2.52 4.67 20.82
N MET A 19 -2.65 3.97 21.95
CA MET A 19 -3.04 2.56 21.95
C MET A 19 -4.46 2.36 21.42
N ALA A 20 -5.43 3.10 21.96
CA ALA A 20 -6.84 3.02 21.53
C ALA A 20 -7.06 3.25 20.01
N PRO A 21 -6.51 4.31 19.37
CA PRO A 21 -6.68 4.50 17.93
C PRO A 21 -5.95 3.43 17.09
N LEU A 22 -4.82 2.87 17.57
CA LEU A 22 -4.13 1.79 16.86
C LEU A 22 -4.92 0.47 16.92
N GLU A 23 -5.52 0.14 18.06
CA GLU A 23 -6.39 -1.03 18.20
C GLU A 23 -7.68 -0.90 17.36
N GLU A 24 -8.26 0.30 17.30
CA GLU A 24 -9.40 0.59 16.43
C GLU A 24 -9.04 0.35 14.95
N LEU A 25 -7.88 0.87 14.53
CA LEU A 25 -7.38 0.72 13.16
C LEU A 25 -7.10 -0.75 12.82
N GLU A 26 -6.42 -1.49 13.70
CA GLU A 26 -6.12 -2.91 13.48
C GLU A 26 -7.41 -3.72 13.31
N ARG A 27 -8.39 -3.54 14.20
CA ARG A 27 -9.68 -4.24 14.11
C ARG A 27 -10.39 -3.91 12.81
N ALA A 28 -10.51 -2.63 12.47
CA ALA A 28 -11.17 -2.20 11.23
C ALA A 28 -10.47 -2.76 9.98
N TYR A 29 -9.13 -2.79 9.97
CA TYR A 29 -8.37 -3.37 8.88
C TYR A 29 -8.58 -4.88 8.77
N LEU A 30 -8.53 -5.62 9.88
CA LEU A 30 -8.74 -7.08 9.86
C LEU A 30 -10.14 -7.45 9.36
N GLU A 31 -11.16 -6.70 9.77
CA GLU A 31 -12.53 -6.87 9.27
C GLU A 31 -12.64 -6.54 7.78
N ALA A 32 -12.11 -5.37 7.36
CA ALA A 32 -12.13 -4.95 5.96
C ALA A 32 -11.35 -5.90 5.04
N ARG A 33 -10.24 -6.44 5.53
CA ARG A 33 -9.41 -7.37 4.77
C ARG A 33 -10.17 -8.63 4.39
N GLU A 34 -11.07 -9.13 5.23
CA GLU A 34 -11.86 -10.34 4.95
C GLU A 34 -13.19 -10.05 4.23
N ASP A 35 -13.59 -8.78 4.09
CA ASP A 35 -14.82 -8.39 3.40
C ASP A 35 -14.64 -8.38 1.87
N PRO A 36 -15.37 -9.23 1.11
CA PRO A 36 -15.31 -9.25 -0.35
C PRO A 36 -15.67 -7.91 -1.00
N ALA A 37 -16.63 -7.16 -0.43
CA ALA A 37 -17.05 -5.88 -1.00
C ALA A 37 -15.94 -4.82 -0.89
N PHE A 38 -15.17 -4.84 0.21
CA PHE A 38 -14.00 -3.97 0.36
C PHE A 38 -12.91 -4.32 -0.64
N ARG A 39 -12.64 -5.63 -0.84
CA ARG A 39 -11.68 -6.10 -1.83
C ARG A 39 -12.08 -5.69 -3.25
N GLU A 40 -13.36 -5.86 -3.60
CA GLU A 40 -13.89 -5.49 -4.92
C GLU A 40 -13.77 -3.98 -5.19
N GLU A 41 -14.14 -3.13 -4.22
CA GLU A 41 -13.99 -1.66 -4.37
C GLU A 41 -12.51 -1.27 -4.51
N LEU A 42 -11.61 -1.87 -3.73
CA LEU A 42 -10.17 -1.61 -3.83
C LEU A 42 -9.59 -2.08 -5.17
N GLU A 43 -9.98 -3.27 -5.64
CA GLU A 43 -9.55 -3.81 -6.93
C GLU A 43 -10.03 -2.94 -8.09
N GLY A 44 -11.28 -2.46 -8.04
CA GLY A 44 -11.82 -1.49 -8.99
C GLY A 44 -11.00 -0.21 -9.03
N LEU A 45 -10.69 0.38 -7.87
CA LEU A 45 -9.84 1.57 -7.78
C LEU A 45 -8.43 1.31 -8.32
N LEU A 46 -7.82 0.18 -7.98
CA LEU A 46 -6.48 -0.18 -8.46
C LEU A 46 -6.45 -0.33 -9.98
N LYS A 47 -7.48 -0.94 -10.57
CA LYS A 47 -7.57 -1.16 -12.01
C LYS A 47 -7.91 0.12 -12.75
N ASP A 48 -9.05 0.72 -12.42
CA ASP A 48 -9.69 1.75 -13.24
C ASP A 48 -9.15 3.16 -12.94
N TYR A 49 -8.62 3.39 -11.73
CA TYR A 49 -8.03 4.67 -11.35
C TYR A 49 -6.50 4.64 -11.28
N ALA A 50 -5.90 3.65 -10.61
CA ALA A 50 -4.45 3.59 -10.48
C ALA A 50 -3.72 3.09 -11.73
N GLY A 51 -4.40 2.32 -12.60
CA GLY A 51 -3.82 1.76 -13.82
C GLY A 51 -3.12 0.41 -13.64
N ARG A 52 -3.57 -0.41 -12.69
CA ARG A 52 -3.06 -1.78 -12.51
C ARG A 52 -3.69 -2.77 -13.52
N PRO A 53 -2.97 -3.86 -13.89
CA PRO A 53 -1.60 -4.19 -13.49
C PRO A 53 -0.56 -3.42 -14.31
N THR A 54 0.58 -3.13 -13.69
CA THR A 54 1.74 -2.55 -14.39
C THR A 54 2.53 -3.61 -15.15
N PRO A 55 3.09 -3.29 -16.33
CA PRO A 55 3.84 -4.26 -17.13
C PRO A 55 5.19 -4.63 -16.50
N LEU A 56 5.66 -5.84 -16.83
CA LEU A 56 7.03 -6.29 -16.57
C LEU A 56 7.86 -6.13 -17.85
N TYR A 57 8.62 -5.04 -17.94
CA TYR A 57 9.30 -4.64 -19.17
C TYR A 57 10.69 -5.28 -19.28
N PHE A 58 10.97 -5.99 -20.38
CA PHE A 58 12.30 -6.52 -20.67
C PHE A 58 13.22 -5.41 -21.18
N ALA A 59 14.25 -5.05 -20.40
CA ALA A 59 15.19 -4.00 -20.73
C ALA A 59 16.38 -4.56 -21.52
N SER A 60 16.19 -4.77 -22.83
CA SER A 60 17.19 -5.39 -23.72
C SER A 60 18.53 -4.66 -23.72
N ARG A 61 18.53 -3.34 -23.90
CA ARG A 61 19.76 -2.52 -23.91
C ARG A 61 20.55 -2.60 -22.61
N LEU A 62 19.86 -2.69 -21.47
CA LEU A 62 20.50 -2.80 -20.16
C LEU A 62 21.06 -4.22 -19.95
N THR A 63 20.33 -5.23 -20.43
CA THR A 63 20.79 -6.62 -20.46
C THR A 63 22.06 -6.76 -21.30
N GLU A 64 22.10 -6.17 -22.50
CA GLU A 64 23.27 -6.13 -23.38
C GLU A 64 24.44 -5.40 -22.72
N HIS A 65 24.18 -4.24 -22.10
CA HIS A 65 25.21 -3.44 -21.43
C HIS A 65 25.91 -4.21 -20.30
N TRP A 66 25.18 -5.00 -19.51
CA TRP A 66 25.75 -5.80 -18.42
C TRP A 66 26.28 -7.17 -18.87
N GLY A 67 25.92 -7.64 -20.06
CA GLY A 67 26.43 -8.90 -20.63
C GLY A 67 26.11 -10.16 -19.83
N GLY A 68 25.11 -10.11 -18.94
CA GLY A 68 24.81 -11.16 -17.98
C GLY A 68 23.34 -11.60 -17.99
N ALA A 69 22.72 -11.63 -16.81
CA ALA A 69 21.32 -12.01 -16.66
C ALA A 69 20.36 -11.05 -17.38
N LYS A 70 19.18 -11.55 -17.76
CA LYS A 70 18.10 -10.73 -18.33
C LYS A 70 17.57 -9.74 -17.30
N VAL A 71 17.47 -8.46 -17.68
CA VAL A 71 16.95 -7.40 -16.82
C VAL A 71 15.49 -7.11 -17.14
N TYR A 72 14.64 -7.19 -16.13
CA TYR A 72 13.22 -6.83 -16.21
C TYR A 72 12.89 -5.73 -15.22
N LEU A 73 12.11 -4.74 -15.66
CA LEU A 73 11.65 -3.62 -14.85
C LEU A 73 10.16 -3.78 -14.55
N LYS A 74 9.80 -3.84 -13.27
CA LYS A 74 8.40 -3.76 -12.84
C LYS A 74 7.97 -2.29 -12.85
N ARG A 75 7.16 -1.91 -13.84
CA ARG A 75 6.90 -0.52 -14.21
C ARG A 75 5.88 0.19 -13.30
N GLU A 76 6.14 0.24 -11.99
CA GLU A 76 5.30 0.98 -11.04
C GLU A 76 5.33 2.51 -11.26
N ASP A 77 6.29 3.00 -12.04
CA ASP A 77 6.34 4.38 -12.53
C ASP A 77 5.15 4.75 -13.44
N LEU A 78 4.44 3.75 -13.99
CA LEU A 78 3.28 3.96 -14.86
C LEU A 78 1.96 4.07 -14.10
N LEU A 79 1.95 3.91 -12.77
CA LEU A 79 0.75 4.15 -12.00
C LEU A 79 0.33 5.62 -12.10
N HIS A 80 -0.96 5.87 -11.91
CA HIS A 80 -1.40 7.23 -11.61
C HIS A 80 -0.58 7.80 -10.43
N THR A 81 -0.30 9.10 -10.46
CA THR A 81 0.71 9.81 -9.62
C THR A 81 2.18 9.44 -9.82
N GLY A 82 2.50 8.39 -10.59
CA GLY A 82 3.87 8.00 -10.94
C GLY A 82 4.64 7.25 -9.85
N ALA A 83 3.95 6.81 -8.79
CA ALA A 83 4.58 6.14 -7.66
C ALA A 83 3.78 4.94 -7.13
N HIS A 84 4.50 3.90 -6.70
CA HIS A 84 3.91 2.72 -6.04
C HIS A 84 3.19 3.03 -4.72
N LYS A 85 3.37 4.23 -4.16
CA LYS A 85 2.69 4.68 -2.93
C LYS A 85 1.18 4.77 -3.11
N LEU A 86 0.69 5.00 -4.34
CA LEU A 86 -0.74 5.09 -4.63
C LEU A 86 -1.50 3.82 -4.22
N ASN A 87 -0.87 2.65 -4.35
CA ASN A 87 -1.46 1.38 -3.93
C ASN A 87 -1.86 1.40 -2.44
N ASN A 88 -0.98 1.93 -1.59
CA ASN A 88 -1.22 2.02 -0.15
C ASN A 88 -2.24 3.12 0.18
N THR A 89 -2.11 4.31 -0.43
CA THR A 89 -3.00 5.44 -0.11
C THR A 89 -4.44 5.17 -0.53
N LEU A 90 -4.68 4.44 -1.63
CA LEU A 90 -6.03 4.01 -2.00
C LEU A 90 -6.63 3.07 -0.95
N GLY A 91 -5.88 2.06 -0.50
CA GLY A 91 -6.34 1.14 0.54
C GLY A 91 -6.63 1.84 1.87
N GLN A 92 -5.73 2.70 2.33
CA GLN A 92 -5.93 3.45 3.58
C GLN A 92 -7.05 4.50 3.47
N GLY A 93 -7.16 5.19 2.33
CA GLY A 93 -8.25 6.15 2.08
C GLY A 93 -9.61 5.47 2.09
N LEU A 94 -9.71 4.29 1.46
CA LEU A 94 -10.92 3.48 1.47
C LEU A 94 -11.26 2.96 2.88
N LEU A 95 -10.25 2.50 3.63
CA LEU A 95 -10.43 2.06 5.02
C LEU A 95 -10.94 3.20 5.91
N ALA A 96 -10.36 4.40 5.78
CA ALA A 96 -10.79 5.56 6.55
C ALA A 96 -12.25 5.96 6.25
N LYS A 97 -12.67 5.89 4.98
CA LYS A 97 -14.06 6.06 4.57
C LYS A 97 -14.97 5.02 5.24
N ARG A 98 -14.57 3.75 5.26
CA ARG A 98 -15.33 2.66 5.93
C ARG A 98 -15.43 2.89 7.44
N MET A 99 -14.37 3.38 8.08
CA MET A 99 -14.34 3.74 9.49
C MET A 99 -15.13 5.04 9.81
N GLY A 100 -15.79 5.65 8.83
CA GLY A 100 -16.56 6.90 9.01
C GLY A 100 -15.71 8.12 9.32
N LYS A 101 -14.40 8.07 9.05
CA LYS A 101 -13.50 9.21 9.29
C LYS A 101 -13.71 10.25 8.19
N THR A 102 -13.92 11.50 8.60
CA THR A 102 -14.18 12.63 7.69
C THR A 102 -12.93 13.45 7.38
N ARG A 103 -11.79 13.11 8.01
CA ARG A 103 -10.52 13.82 7.86
C ARG A 103 -9.36 12.84 7.90
N LEU A 104 -8.47 12.98 6.93
CA LEU A 104 -7.20 12.27 6.83
C LEU A 104 -6.05 13.24 7.03
N ILE A 105 -4.99 12.79 7.71
CA ILE A 105 -3.72 13.50 7.84
C ILE A 105 -2.59 12.57 7.40
N ALA A 106 -1.56 13.16 6.83
CA ALA A 106 -0.32 12.48 6.50
C ALA A 106 0.82 13.51 6.57
N GLU A 107 2.01 13.04 6.92
CA GLU A 107 3.26 13.76 6.77
C GLU A 107 3.90 13.47 5.41
N THR A 108 4.71 14.41 4.91
CA THR A 108 5.53 14.15 3.72
C THR A 108 6.87 14.87 3.84
N GLY A 109 7.93 14.18 3.43
CA GLY A 109 9.28 14.75 3.33
C GLY A 109 9.51 15.37 1.95
N ALA A 110 9.83 14.52 0.97
CA ALA A 110 10.14 14.95 -0.40
C ALA A 110 8.91 15.20 -1.29
N GLY A 111 7.70 14.81 -0.87
CA GLY A 111 6.47 15.01 -1.64
C GLY A 111 6.34 14.09 -2.86
N GLN A 112 5.89 12.85 -2.64
CA GLN A 112 5.26 12.00 -3.66
C GLN A 112 4.25 11.07 -3.01
#